data_AF-A0A7J8EJZ1-F1
#
_entry.id   AF-A0A7J8EJZ1-F1
#
_cell.length_a   1.000
_cell.length_b   1.000
_cell.length_c   1.000
_cell.angle_alpha   90.00
_cell.angle_beta   90.00
_cell.angle_gamma   90.00
#
_symmetry.space_group_name_H-M   'P 1'
#
loop_
_entity.id
_entity.type
_entity.pdbx_description
1 polymer ?
#
loop_
_entity_poly.entity_id
_entity_poly.type
_entity_poly.pdbx_seq_one_letter_code
_entity_poly.pdbx_strand_id
1 'polypeptide(L)'
;MLPMCSSELAPLSLFLACLDALLHAMQNYNGNDERSRAVDHVQRSLSCCGVQNYTNWSTSSYFLDHGIPPSCCMNETDCNPQDLHNLTVAATKVNQKGCYDLVTSFMETNMGIIAGVAFGIAFSQLIGMLLACCLSRFITANQYEMV
;
A
#
# COMPACT_ATOMS: atom_id res chain seq x y z
N MET A 1 -3.16 -12.39 34.35
CA MET A 1 -1.94 -11.71 34.86
C MET A 1 -0.91 -12.81 35.01
N LEU A 2 -0.02 -13.14 34.10
CA LEU A 2 0.79 -12.49 33.03
C LEU A 2 0.87 -13.46 31.80
N PRO A 3 1.46 -13.13 30.63
CA PRO A 3 2.45 -12.06 30.39
C PRO A 3 2.21 -11.13 29.19
N MET A 4 2.62 -9.87 29.39
CA MET A 4 2.91 -8.87 28.37
C MET A 4 4.23 -9.21 27.64
N CYS A 5 4.26 -10.26 26.82
CA CYS A 5 5.46 -10.60 26.04
C CYS A 5 5.10 -11.12 24.64
N SER A 6 4.45 -10.27 23.83
CA SER A 6 4.24 -10.53 22.39
C SER A 6 4.28 -9.26 21.53
N SER A 7 4.39 -8.07 22.13
CA SER A 7 4.43 -6.80 21.40
C SER A 7 5.75 -6.55 20.65
N GLU A 8 6.81 -7.30 20.96
CA GLU A 8 8.13 -7.16 20.31
C GLU A 8 8.28 -8.02 19.03
N LEU A 9 7.48 -9.07 18.84
CA LEU A 9 7.50 -9.91 17.61
C LEU A 9 6.44 -9.51 16.56
N ALA A 10 5.40 -8.79 16.97
CA ALA A 10 4.43 -8.19 16.06
C ALA A 10 5.07 -7.29 14.99
N PRO A 11 6.03 -6.39 15.30
CA PRO A 11 6.66 -5.56 14.27
C PRO A 11 7.42 -6.42 13.26
N LEU A 12 8.22 -7.40 13.69
CA LEU A 12 9.03 -8.22 12.79
C LEU A 12 8.19 -9.06 11.82
N SER A 13 7.06 -9.59 12.27
CA SER A 13 6.13 -10.35 11.42
C SER A 13 5.37 -9.46 10.42
N LEU A 14 5.00 -8.24 10.81
CA LEU A 14 4.41 -7.23 9.93
C LEU A 14 5.40 -6.77 8.85
N PHE A 15 6.66 -6.54 9.23
CA PHE A 15 7.75 -6.20 8.31
C PHE A 15 7.99 -7.31 7.29
N LEU A 16 8.04 -8.58 7.73
CA LEU A 16 8.18 -9.72 6.82
C LEU A 16 7.00 -9.83 5.85
N ALA A 17 5.78 -9.70 6.36
CA ALA A 17 4.57 -9.76 5.54
C ALA A 17 4.50 -8.63 4.50
N CYS A 18 4.97 -7.42 4.86
CA CYS A 18 5.06 -6.29 3.93
C CYS A 18 6.06 -6.59 2.79
N LEU A 19 7.23 -7.11 3.15
CA LEU A 19 8.27 -7.48 2.17
C LEU A 19 7.74 -8.55 1.20
N ASP A 20 7.11 -9.61 1.71
CA ASP A 20 6.51 -10.68 0.91
C ASP A 20 5.39 -10.16 0.00
N ALA A 21 4.52 -9.30 0.53
CA ALA A 21 3.44 -8.69 -0.25
C ALA A 21 3.98 -7.87 -1.42
N LEU A 22 5.03 -7.06 -1.20
CA LEU A 22 5.64 -6.23 -2.22
C LEU A 22 6.39 -7.07 -3.28
N LEU A 23 7.11 -8.11 -2.84
CA LEU A 23 7.73 -9.10 -3.73
C LEU A 23 6.68 -9.79 -4.61
N HIS A 24 5.60 -10.27 -3.99
CA HIS A 24 4.54 -10.98 -4.69
C HIS A 24 3.78 -10.06 -5.66
N ALA A 25 3.59 -8.78 -5.31
CA ALA A 25 2.99 -7.80 -6.20
C ALA A 25 3.88 -7.53 -7.44
N MET A 26 5.20 -7.40 -7.26
CA MET A 26 6.16 -7.24 -8.36
C MET A 26 6.26 -8.49 -9.25
N GLN A 27 6.28 -9.69 -8.66
CA GLN A 27 6.40 -10.95 -9.41
C GLN A 27 5.17 -11.24 -10.29
N ASN A 28 4.00 -10.75 -9.88
CA ASN A 28 2.76 -10.87 -10.65
C ASN A 28 2.44 -9.61 -11.48
N TYR A 29 3.37 -8.66 -11.57
CA TYR A 29 3.16 -7.42 -12.31
C TYR A 29 3.08 -7.71 -13.81
N ASN A 30 2.08 -7.14 -14.49
CA ASN A 30 1.88 -7.28 -15.93
C ASN A 30 1.62 -5.93 -16.64
N GLY A 31 1.53 -4.83 -15.90
CA GLY A 31 1.32 -3.48 -16.43
C GLY A 31 -0.13 -3.12 -16.79
N ASN A 32 -1.06 -4.10 -16.81
CA ASN A 32 -2.39 -3.92 -17.40
C ASN A 32 -3.53 -4.04 -16.38
N ASP A 33 -3.31 -4.73 -15.26
CA ASP A 33 -4.33 -4.99 -14.25
C ASP A 33 -4.35 -3.97 -13.09
N GLU A 34 -5.39 -4.06 -12.24
CA GLU A 34 -5.53 -3.22 -11.04
C GLU A 34 -4.37 -3.38 -10.06
N ARG A 35 -3.80 -4.60 -9.97
CA ARG A 35 -2.66 -4.87 -9.10
C ARG A 35 -1.41 -4.13 -9.57
N SER A 36 -1.17 -4.10 -10.88
CA SER A 36 -0.07 -3.37 -11.50
C SER A 36 -0.25 -1.87 -11.29
N ARG A 37 -1.48 -1.34 -11.44
CA ARG A 37 -1.79 0.05 -11.10
C ARG A 37 -1.48 0.40 -9.65
N ALA A 38 -1.76 -0.51 -8.71
CA ALA A 38 -1.43 -0.30 -7.31
C ALA A 38 0.10 -0.22 -7.09
N VAL A 39 0.88 -1.09 -7.76
CA VAL A 39 2.36 -1.02 -7.73
C VAL A 39 2.86 0.30 -8.31
N ASP A 40 2.33 0.71 -9.46
CA ASP A 40 2.70 1.98 -10.10
C ASP A 40 2.39 3.18 -9.20
N HIS A 41 1.24 3.16 -8.53
CA HIS A 41 0.83 4.21 -7.62
C HIS A 41 1.78 4.31 -6.43
N VAL A 42 2.14 3.19 -5.81
CA VAL A 42 3.11 3.18 -4.71
C VAL A 42 4.46 3.75 -5.16
N GLN A 43 4.94 3.32 -6.32
CA GLN A 43 6.22 3.77 -6.87
C GLN A 43 6.26 5.28 -7.14
N ARG A 44 5.18 5.83 -7.73
CA ARG A 44 5.06 7.27 -7.97
C ARG A 44 4.88 8.08 -6.69
N SER A 45 3.99 7.62 -5.79
CA SER A 45 3.65 8.35 -4.57
C SER A 45 4.81 8.42 -3.57
N LEU A 46 5.66 7.39 -3.54
CA LEU A 46 6.83 7.35 -2.65
C LEU A 46 8.14 7.63 -3.39
N SER A 47 8.13 7.86 -4.70
CA SER A 47 9.35 8.02 -5.51
C SER A 47 10.36 6.91 -5.25
N CYS A 48 9.92 5.66 -5.39
CA CYS A 48 10.72 4.46 -5.13
C CYS A 48 10.68 3.50 -6.33
N CYS A 49 11.64 2.58 -6.41
CA CYS A 49 11.64 1.54 -7.42
C CYS A 49 12.11 0.21 -6.87
N GLY A 50 11.33 -0.83 -7.16
CA GLY A 50 11.59 -2.18 -6.68
C GLY A 50 11.27 -2.39 -5.20
N VAL A 51 11.54 -3.58 -4.68
CA VAL A 51 11.27 -3.91 -3.28
C VAL A 51 12.34 -3.27 -2.40
N GLN A 52 13.59 -3.68 -2.58
CA GLN A 52 14.75 -3.14 -1.89
C GLN A 52 15.58 -2.24 -2.82
N ASN A 53 15.55 -2.53 -4.12
CA ASN A 53 16.28 -1.78 -5.12
C ASN A 53 15.65 -1.95 -6.51
N TYR A 54 15.89 -0.99 -7.42
CA TYR A 54 15.40 -1.06 -8.80
C TYR A 54 15.87 -2.32 -9.54
N THR A 55 17.02 -2.88 -9.17
CA THR A 55 17.54 -4.12 -9.76
C THR A 55 16.66 -5.34 -9.50
N ASN A 56 15.77 -5.31 -8.51
CA ASN A 56 14.81 -6.41 -8.26
C ASN A 56 13.94 -6.70 -9.48
N TRP A 57 13.67 -5.72 -10.33
CA TRP A 57 12.92 -5.90 -11.57
C TRP A 57 13.56 -6.93 -12.50
N SER A 58 14.89 -7.08 -12.50
CA SER A 58 15.57 -8.10 -13.33
C SER A 58 15.15 -9.54 -13.05
N THR A 59 14.54 -9.80 -11.89
CA THR A 59 14.02 -11.12 -11.50
C THR A 59 12.55 -11.32 -11.83
N SER A 60 11.83 -10.28 -12.28
CA SER A 60 10.43 -10.36 -12.68
C SER A 60 10.33 -10.76 -14.15
N SER A 61 9.30 -11.56 -14.49
CA SER A 61 9.01 -11.93 -15.89
C SER A 61 8.71 -10.72 -16.77
N TYR A 62 8.15 -9.65 -16.19
CA TYR A 62 7.84 -8.40 -16.89
C TYR A 62 9.08 -7.73 -17.51
N PHE A 63 10.22 -7.83 -16.84
CA PHE A 63 11.45 -7.15 -17.24
C PHE A 63 11.98 -7.64 -18.59
N LEU A 64 11.74 -8.91 -18.93
CA LEU A 64 12.23 -9.50 -20.18
C LEU A 64 11.66 -8.81 -21.42
N ASP A 65 10.38 -8.43 -21.37
CA ASP A 65 9.67 -7.85 -22.51
C ASP A 65 9.64 -6.31 -22.45
N HIS A 66 9.53 -5.73 -21.26
CA HIS A 66 9.24 -4.30 -21.08
C HIS A 66 10.31 -3.53 -20.30
N GLY A 67 11.29 -4.22 -19.69
CA GLY A 67 12.26 -3.61 -18.79
C GLY A 67 11.63 -3.17 -17.47
N ILE A 68 12.24 -2.16 -16.82
CA ILE A 68 11.70 -1.56 -15.59
C ILE A 68 10.42 -0.75 -15.92
N PRO A 69 9.37 -0.79 -15.09
CA PRO A 69 8.16 -0.01 -15.33
C PRO A 69 8.41 1.52 -15.37
N PRO A 70 7.69 2.28 -16.23
CA PRO A 70 7.80 3.74 -16.28
C PRO A 70 7.41 4.46 -14.99
N SER A 71 6.62 3.84 -14.12
CA SER A 71 6.29 4.35 -12.78
C SER A 71 7.51 4.53 -11.86
N CYS A 72 8.63 3.85 -12.16
CA CYS A 72 9.88 4.00 -11.43
C CYS A 72 10.71 5.23 -11.82
N CYS A 73 10.35 5.90 -12.92
CA CYS A 73 11.12 7.02 -13.45
C CYS A 73 11.14 8.22 -12.51
N MET A 74 12.30 8.86 -12.37
CA MET A 74 12.42 10.12 -11.63
C MET A 74 11.78 11.29 -12.40
N ASN A 75 11.88 11.25 -13.73
CA ASN A 75 11.29 12.23 -14.62
C ASN A 75 10.68 11.53 -15.84
N GLU A 76 9.37 11.68 -16.04
CA GLU A 76 8.63 11.01 -17.10
C GLU A 76 9.10 11.44 -18.51
N THR A 77 9.64 12.66 -18.66
CA THR A 77 10.11 13.15 -19.97
C THR A 77 11.45 12.58 -20.40
N ASP A 78 12.23 12.03 -19.47
CA ASP A 78 13.61 11.58 -19.68
C ASP A 78 13.76 10.09 -19.31
N CYS A 79 12.74 9.29 -19.61
CA CYS A 79 12.69 7.89 -19.24
C CYS A 79 12.17 7.03 -20.38
N ASN A 80 13.05 6.78 -21.34
CA ASN A 80 12.67 6.07 -22.56
C ASN A 80 12.63 4.54 -22.29
N PRO A 81 11.70 3.78 -22.91
CA PRO A 81 11.59 2.34 -22.69
C PRO A 81 12.88 1.55 -22.97
N GLN A 82 13.72 2.02 -23.90
CA GLN A 82 14.98 1.37 -24.22
C GLN A 82 16.03 1.51 -23.11
N ASP A 83 16.00 2.62 -22.38
CA ASP A 83 16.91 2.85 -21.26
C ASP A 83 16.53 1.97 -20.06
N LEU A 84 15.23 1.67 -19.92
CA LEU A 84 14.67 0.84 -18.85
C LEU A 84 14.96 -0.66 -19.00
N HIS A 85 15.36 -1.10 -20.20
CA HIS A 85 15.87 -2.44 -20.46
C HIS A 85 17.31 -2.64 -19.99
N ASN A 86 18.07 -1.55 -19.83
CA ASN A 86 19.47 -1.60 -19.43
C ASN A 86 19.62 -1.12 -17.97
N LEU A 87 19.87 -2.04 -17.03
CA LEU A 87 20.02 -1.70 -15.60
C LEU A 87 21.05 -0.58 -15.35
N THR A 88 22.14 -0.54 -16.11
CA THR A 88 23.21 0.45 -15.93
C THR A 88 22.76 1.85 -16.34
N VAL A 89 22.00 1.97 -17.44
CA VAL A 89 21.45 3.25 -17.89
C VAL A 89 20.26 3.66 -17.02
N ALA A 90 19.36 2.70 -16.73
CA ALA A 90 18.21 2.89 -15.86
C ALA A 90 18.60 3.46 -14.50
N ALA A 91 19.76 3.08 -13.95
CA ALA A 91 20.28 3.61 -12.68
C ALA A 91 20.31 5.15 -12.62
N THR A 92 20.46 5.83 -13.76
CA THR A 92 20.48 7.30 -13.83
C THR A 92 19.10 7.93 -14.02
N LYS A 93 18.09 7.14 -14.37
CA LYS A 93 16.75 7.60 -14.76
C LYS A 93 15.65 7.18 -13.78
N VAL A 94 15.87 6.11 -13.01
CA VAL A 94 14.88 5.57 -12.06
C VAL A 94 15.25 5.82 -10.60
N ASN A 95 14.23 5.90 -9.75
CA ASN A 95 14.41 6.03 -8.31
C ASN A 95 15.25 4.87 -7.75
N GLN A 96 16.36 5.20 -7.09
CA GLN A 96 17.32 4.20 -6.58
C GLN A 96 16.85 3.51 -5.29
N LYS A 97 15.96 4.16 -4.54
CA LYS A 97 15.48 3.65 -3.26
C LYS A 97 14.41 2.58 -3.45
N GLY A 98 14.52 1.49 -2.69
CA GLY A 98 13.48 0.46 -2.62
C GLY A 98 12.20 0.96 -1.95
N CYS A 99 11.06 0.46 -2.41
CA CYS A 99 9.77 0.86 -1.85
C CYS A 99 9.55 0.32 -0.43
N TYR A 100 10.18 -0.80 -0.04
CA TYR A 100 10.04 -1.34 1.30
C TYR A 100 10.44 -0.32 2.37
N ASP A 101 11.66 0.24 2.29
CA ASP A 101 12.18 1.19 3.27
C ASP A 101 11.34 2.48 3.35
N LEU A 102 10.78 2.93 2.21
CA LEU A 102 9.97 4.14 2.17
C LEU A 102 8.55 3.90 2.68
N VAL A 103 7.95 2.74 2.38
CA VAL A 103 6.64 2.36 2.91
C VAL A 103 6.72 2.23 4.43
N THR A 104 7.74 1.54 4.94
CA THR A 104 7.93 1.37 6.39
C THR A 104 8.15 2.73 7.06
N SER A 105 9.04 3.56 6.52
CA SER A 105 9.28 4.91 7.04
C SER A 105 8.03 5.79 6.98
N PHE A 106 7.23 5.68 5.92
CA PHE A 106 5.96 6.39 5.78
C PHE A 106 4.96 5.95 6.85
N MET A 107 4.84 4.63 7.09
CA MET A 107 3.95 4.08 8.11
C MET A 107 4.36 4.51 9.52
N GLU A 108 5.66 4.50 9.83
CA GLU A 108 6.20 4.93 11.11
C GLU A 108 5.95 6.42 11.37
N THR A 109 6.25 7.26 10.37
CA THR A 109 6.13 8.73 10.50
C THR A 109 4.67 9.17 10.58
N ASN A 110 3.77 8.49 9.86
CA ASN A 110 2.36 8.87 9.77
C ASN A 110 1.44 8.00 10.65
N MET A 111 1.99 7.16 11.52
CA MET A 111 1.23 6.21 12.34
C MET A 111 0.12 6.90 13.14
N GLY A 112 0.38 8.09 13.68
CA GLY A 112 -0.61 8.86 14.44
C GLY A 112 -1.83 9.27 13.61
N ILE A 113 -1.60 9.70 12.36
CA ILE A 113 -2.69 10.09 11.45
C ILE A 113 -3.52 8.86 11.08
N ILE A 114 -2.85 7.75 10.73
CA ILE A 114 -3.50 6.48 10.37
C ILE A 114 -4.35 5.97 11.53
N ALA A 115 -3.81 5.97 12.74
CA ALA A 115 -4.52 5.57 13.95
C ALA A 115 -5.74 6.48 14.20
N GLY A 116 -5.59 7.80 14.04
CA GLY A 116 -6.67 8.77 14.18
C GLY A 116 -7.82 8.51 13.19
N VAL A 117 -7.52 8.28 11.91
CA VAL A 117 -8.51 7.96 10.89
C VAL A 117 -9.22 6.64 11.22
N ALA A 118 -8.48 5.60 11.62
CA ALA A 118 -9.06 4.32 12.01
C ALA A 118 -10.03 4.45 13.20
N PHE A 119 -9.64 5.21 14.23
CA PHE A 119 -10.50 5.51 15.37
C PHE A 119 -11.75 6.32 14.97
N GLY A 120 -11.59 7.33 14.11
CA GLY A 120 -12.71 8.12 13.62
C GLY A 120 -13.74 7.27 12.87
N ILE A 121 -13.28 6.36 12.01
CA ILE A 121 -14.14 5.43 11.29
C ILE A 121 -14.88 4.52 12.27
N ALA A 122 -14.17 3.88 13.21
CA ALA A 122 -14.78 3.00 14.21
C ALA A 122 -15.83 3.72 15.07
N PHE A 123 -15.52 4.94 15.52
CA PHE A 123 -16.45 5.74 16.33
C PHE A 123 -17.69 6.16 15.54
N SER A 124 -17.51 6.59 14.28
CA SER A 124 -18.64 6.97 13.42
C SER A 124 -19.59 5.79 13.16
N GLN A 125 -19.06 4.57 13.03
CA GLN A 125 -19.85 3.35 12.86
C GLN A 125 -20.68 3.03 14.10
N LEU A 126 -20.12 3.20 15.30
CA LEU A 126 -20.87 3.00 16.55
C LEU A 126 -22.03 3.98 16.69
N ILE A 127 -21.80 5.26 16.39
CA ILE A 127 -22.87 6.27 16.38
C ILE A 127 -23.96 5.88 15.37
N GLY A 128 -23.57 5.48 14.16
CA GLY A 128 -24.51 5.03 13.12
C GLY A 128 -25.38 3.86 13.58
N MET A 129 -24.78 2.86 14.22
CA MET A 129 -25.53 1.72 14.78
C MET A 129 -26.50 2.15 15.88
N LEU A 130 -26.08 3.02 16.80
CA LEU A 130 -26.94 3.52 17.88
C LEU A 130 -28.14 4.31 17.33
N LEU A 131 -27.91 5.22 16.38
CA LEU A 131 -28.97 5.99 15.75
C LEU A 131 -29.96 5.10 14.98
N ALA A 132 -29.46 4.11 14.24
CA ALA A 132 -30.31 3.16 13.53
C ALA A 132 -31.20 2.36 14.51
N CYS A 133 -30.65 1.91 15.63
CA CYS A 133 -31.40 1.24 16.68
C CYS A 133 -32.47 2.16 17.31
N CYS A 134 -32.12 3.40 17.64
CA CYS A 134 -33.06 4.39 18.18
C CYS A 134 -34.20 4.67 17.20
N LEU A 135 -33.88 4.89 15.92
CA LEU A 135 -34.86 5.15 14.87
C LEU A 135 -35.81 3.95 14.68
N SER A 136 -35.28 2.73 14.65
CA SER A 136 -36.08 1.49 14.53
C SER A 136 -37.09 1.35 15.67
N ARG A 137 -36.65 1.60 16.91
CA ARG A 137 -37.54 1.57 18.08
C ARG A 137 -38.59 2.66 18.03
N PHE A 138 -38.23 3.87 17.58
CA PHE A 138 -39.18 4.98 17.42
C PHE A 138 -40.24 4.71 16.35
N ILE A 139 -39.87 4.15 15.20
CA ILE A 139 -40.82 3.81 14.14
C ILE A 139 -41.76 2.71 14.60
N THR A 140 -41.21 1.61 15.16
CA THR A 140 -42.02 0.55 15.76
C THR A 140 -42.95 1.16 16.82
N ALA A 141 -42.47 2.19 17.53
CA ALA A 141 -43.24 2.89 18.52
C ALA A 141 -44.46 3.63 18.02
N ASN A 142 -44.27 4.39 16.97
CA ASN A 142 -45.33 5.19 16.44
C ASN A 142 -46.37 4.36 15.66
N GLN A 143 -46.03 3.14 15.24
CA GLN A 143 -46.94 2.25 14.50
C GLN A 143 -47.98 1.56 15.40
N TYR A 144 -47.73 1.41 16.71
CA TYR A 144 -48.73 0.85 17.64
C TYR A 144 -49.69 1.88 18.24
N GLU A 145 -49.48 3.18 17.98
CA GLU A 145 -50.39 4.26 18.39
C GLU A 145 -51.38 4.66 17.28
N MET A 146 -51.27 4.08 16.07
CA MET A 146 -52.20 4.30 14.94
C MET A 146 -53.20 3.15 14.70
N VAL A 147 -53.53 2.36 15.72
CA VAL A 147 -54.64 1.39 15.72
C VAL A 147 -55.62 1.71 16.84
#